data_AF-A0A075HC16-F1
#
_entry.id   AF-A0A075HC16-F1
#
_cell.length_a   1.000
_cell.length_b   1.000
_cell.length_c   1.000
_cell.angle_alpha   90.00
_cell.angle_beta   90.00
_cell.angle_gamma   90.00
#
_symmetry.space_group_name_H-M   'P 1'
#
loop_
_entity.id
_entity.type
_entity.pdbx_description
1 polymer ?
#
loop_
_entity_poly.entity_id
_entity_poly.type
_entity_poly.pdbx_seq_one_letter_code
_entity_poly.pdbx_strand_id
1 'polypeptide(L)' 'MPVCTKCKNKVPKVYNCEHTDGQDYCTDCYTELHYYLTE' A
#
# COMPACT_ATOMS: atom_id res chain seq x y z
N MET A 1 1.87 5.78 -14.39
CA MET A 1 2.24 4.93 -13.23
C MET A 1 1.70 5.58 -11.98
N PRO A 2 0.88 4.90 -11.18
CA PRO A 2 0.42 5.39 -9.88
C PRO A 2 1.58 5.61 -8.91
N VAL A 3 1.33 6.40 -7.86
CA VAL A 3 2.31 6.74 -6.82
C VAL A 3 1.86 6.11 -5.50
N CYS A 4 2.76 5.39 -4.84
CA CYS A 4 2.49 4.84 -3.51
C CYS A 4 2.39 5.97 -2.47
N THR A 5 1.35 5.95 -1.64
CA THR A 5 1.11 6.96 -0.61
C THR A 5 2.17 6.96 0.49
N LYS A 6 2.69 5.77 0.86
CA LYS A 6 3.72 5.60 1.91
C LYS A 6 5.12 6.01 1.45
N CYS A 7 5.63 5.34 0.41
CA CYS A 7 7.03 5.50 -0.02
C CYS A 7 7.25 6.55 -1.12
N LYS A 8 6.16 7.16 -1.64
CA LYS A 8 6.18 8.19 -2.69
C LYS A 8 6.84 7.75 -4.01
N ASN A 9 7.08 6.46 -4.20
CA ASN A 9 7.63 5.90 -5.44
C ASN A 9 6.54 5.74 -6.51
N LYS A 10 6.92 5.95 -7.77
CA LYS A 10 6.11 5.59 -8.94
C LYS A 10 6.21 4.08 -9.15
N VAL A 11 5.07 3.40 -9.13
CA VAL A 11 4.99 1.94 -9.25
C VAL A 11 4.03 1.53 -10.36
N PRO A 12 4.19 0.36 -10.97
CA PRO A 12 3.30 -0.09 -12.03
C PRO A 12 1.89 -0.42 -11.53
N LYS A 13 1.75 -0.80 -10.24
CA LYS A 13 0.48 -1.20 -9.63
C LYS A 13 0.43 -0.76 -8.16
N VAL A 14 -0.76 -0.37 -7.73
CA VAL A 14 -1.11 -0.04 -6.34
C VAL A 14 -2.31 -0.86 -5.88
N TYR A 15 -2.47 -0.97 -4.57
CA TYR A 15 -3.52 -1.69 -3.87
C TYR A 15 -4.08 -0.80 -2.76
N ASN A 16 -5.38 -0.92 -2.51
CA ASN A 16 -6.07 -0.29 -1.40
C ASN A 16 -7.06 -1.31 -0.78
N CYS A 17 -7.35 -1.16 0.50
CA CYS A 17 -8.34 -1.95 1.24
C CYS A 17 -8.92 -1.10 2.38
N GLU A 18 -9.81 -1.67 3.18
CA GLU A 18 -10.43 -0.98 4.32
C GLU A 18 -9.38 -0.50 5.34
N HIS A 19 -8.27 -1.22 5.50
CA HIS A 19 -7.18 -0.84 6.41
C HIS A 19 -6.25 0.25 5.86
N THR A 20 -6.38 0.62 4.59
CA THR A 20 -5.57 1.68 3.99
C THR A 20 -6.30 3.02 3.95
N ASP A 21 -7.49 3.13 4.57
CA ASP A 21 -8.34 4.33 4.53
C ASP A 21 -8.59 4.84 3.10
N GLY A 22 -8.69 3.91 2.13
CA GLY A 22 -8.85 4.23 0.71
C GLY A 22 -7.60 4.83 0.03
N GLN A 23 -6.46 4.87 0.71
CA GLN A 23 -5.19 5.30 0.12
C GLN A 23 -4.53 4.16 -0.66
N ASP A 24 -3.78 4.54 -1.69
CA ASP A 24 -3.09 3.63 -2.61
C ASP A 24 -1.67 3.31 -2.13
N TYR A 25 -1.35 2.02 -2.02
CA TYR A 25 -0.04 1.52 -1.58
C TYR A 25 0.58 0.58 -2.62
N CYS A 26 1.90 0.55 -2.75
CA CYS A 26 2.58 -0.50 -3.52
C CYS A 26 2.52 -1.85 -2.80
N THR A 27 2.83 -2.94 -3.52
CA THR A 27 2.82 -4.31 -2.96
C THR A 27 3.55 -4.43 -1.64
N ASP A 28 4.76 -3.86 -1.54
CA ASP A 28 5.60 -3.99 -0.35
C ASP A 28 4.97 -3.28 0.85
N CYS A 29 4.58 -2.01 0.67
CA CYS A 29 3.95 -1.23 1.73
C CYS A 29 2.57 -1.77 2.12
N TYR A 30 1.83 -2.34 1.16
CA TYR A 30 0.56 -3.02 1.41
C TYR A 30 0.77 -4.31 2.21
N THR A 31 1.78 -5.12 1.86
CA THR A 31 2.12 -6.35 2.56
C THR A 31 2.58 -6.07 3.99
N GLU A 32 3.46 -5.09 4.20
CA GLU A 32 3.87 -4.67 5.55
C GLU A 32 2.68 -4.27 6.41
N LEU A 33 1.76 -3.46 5.86
CA LEU A 33 0.58 -3.01 6.59
C LEU A 33 -0.30 -4.19 7.04
N HIS A 34 -0.44 -5.22 6.20
CA HIS A 34 -1.22 -6.42 6.55
C HIS A 34 -0.48 -7.41 7.43
N TYR A 35 0.85 -7.47 7.32
CA TYR A 35 1.68 -8.33 8.18
C TYR A 35 1.55 -7.89 9.64
N TYR A 36 1.59 -6.58 9.91
CA TYR A 36 1.37 -6.00 11.25
C TYR A 36 -0.08 -6.09 11.75
N LEU A 37 -1.06 -6.41 10.91
CA LEU A 37 -2.45 -6.62 11.32
C LEU A 37 -2.74 -8.08 11.73
N THR A 38 -1.89 -9.02 11.30
CA THR A 38 -2.03 -10.46 11.59
C THR A 38 -1.22 -10.93 12.80
N GLU A 39 -0.42 -10.06 13.43
CA GLU A 39 0.28 -10.30 14.71
C GLU A 39 -0.30 -9.40 15.82
#